data_AF-A0A6G8U194-F1
#
_entry.id   AF-A0A6G8U194-F1
#
_cell.length_a   1.000
_cell.length_b   1.000
_cell.length_c   1.000
_cell.angle_alpha   90.00
_cell.angle_beta   90.00
_cell.angle_gamma   90.00
#
_symmetry.space_group_name_H-M   'P 1'
#
loop_
_entity.id
_entity.type
_entity.pdbx_description
1 polymer ?
#
loop_
_entity_poly.entity_id
_entity_poly.type
_entity_poly.pdbx_seq_one_letter_code
_entity_poly.pdbx_strand_id
1 'polypeptide(L)'
;MRIRRPYYLASLAEASAWAGEIEQGLTALVGAARVVEETGERRWEAEICRLTGELTLARRSGDGTEAEGWFQRALDVAGRQSAKCLELRAATSLARIWRDRGKRRESRNLLAPIYGGFTEGFGTLDLKQAKALLDELAQ
;
A
#
# COMPACT_ATOMS: atom_id res chain seq x y z
N MET A 1 12.99 -23.48 6.16
CA MET A 1 12.32 -22.43 5.36
C MET A 1 10.83 -22.43 5.72
N ARG A 2 10.39 -21.60 6.68
CA ARG A 2 9.00 -21.65 7.20
C ARG A 2 8.09 -20.78 6.33
N ILE A 3 7.16 -21.43 5.64
CA ILE A 3 6.10 -20.85 4.81
C ILE A 3 5.07 -20.18 5.75
N ARG A 4 5.43 -19.04 6.36
CA ARG A 4 4.55 -18.23 7.21
C ARG A 4 3.97 -17.01 6.48
N ARG A 5 4.14 -17.00 5.16
CA ARG A 5 3.99 -15.86 4.25
C ARG A 5 2.55 -15.66 3.74
N PRO A 6 1.78 -16.70 3.39
CA PRO A 6 0.42 -16.53 2.87
C PRO A 6 -0.65 -16.41 3.96
N TYR A 7 -0.50 -17.13 5.08
CA TYR A 7 -1.53 -17.20 6.13
C TYR A 7 -1.74 -15.86 6.85
N TYR A 8 -0.66 -15.09 7.09
CA TYR A 8 -0.76 -13.79 7.77
C TYR A 8 -1.41 -12.71 6.89
N LEU A 9 -1.07 -12.65 5.60
CA LEU A 9 -1.60 -11.63 4.69
C LEU A 9 -3.02 -11.95 4.22
N ALA A 10 -3.37 -13.24 4.07
CA ALA A 10 -4.73 -13.69 3.74
C ALA A 10 -5.72 -13.40 4.87
N SER A 11 -5.37 -13.71 6.13
CA SER A 11 -6.23 -13.40 7.28
C SER A 11 -6.39 -11.90 7.55
N LEU A 12 -5.38 -11.08 7.20
CA LEU A 12 -5.42 -9.62 7.35
C LEU A 12 -6.26 -8.92 6.27
N ALA A 13 -6.30 -9.48 5.06
CA ALA A 13 -7.07 -8.94 3.94
C ALA A 13 -8.53 -9.44 3.90
N GLU A 14 -8.80 -10.70 4.32
CA GLU A 14 -10.17 -11.21 4.47
C GLU A 14 -10.94 -10.50 5.60
N ALA A 15 -10.24 -10.15 6.68
CA ALA A 15 -10.77 -9.34 7.79
C ALA A 15 -10.75 -7.83 7.51
N SER A 16 -10.82 -7.39 6.26
CA SER A 16 -10.94 -5.96 5.90
C SER A 16 -12.25 -5.67 5.16
N ALA A 17 -13.15 -6.64 5.08
CA ALA A 17 -14.30 -6.64 4.17
C ALA A 17 -15.67 -6.46 4.86
N TRP A 18 -15.79 -6.56 6.18
CA TRP A 18 -17.08 -6.52 6.89
C TRP A 18 -17.08 -5.43 7.99
N ALA A 19 -18.19 -4.71 8.15
CA ALA A 19 -18.29 -3.59 9.10
C ALA A 19 -18.07 -4.07 10.55
N GLY A 20 -17.07 -3.50 11.25
CA GLY A 20 -16.54 -3.98 12.53
C GLY A 20 -15.10 -4.51 12.45
N GLU A 21 -14.57 -4.69 11.24
CA GLU A 21 -13.25 -5.26 11.04
C GLU A 21 -12.11 -4.24 10.88
N ILE A 22 -12.37 -2.96 10.62
CA ILE A 22 -11.31 -1.95 10.44
C ILE A 22 -10.39 -1.87 11.68
N GLU A 23 -10.97 -1.75 12.87
CA GLU A 23 -10.20 -1.67 14.12
C GLU A 23 -9.49 -3.00 14.45
N GLN A 24 -10.09 -4.14 14.07
CA GLN A 24 -9.46 -5.46 14.23
C GLN A 24 -8.28 -5.63 13.28
N GLY A 25 -8.43 -5.19 12.02
CA GLY A 25 -7.38 -5.17 11.01
C GLY A 25 -6.22 -4.27 11.43
N LEU A 26 -6.50 -3.06 11.94
CA LEU A 26 -5.49 -2.17 12.51
C LEU A 26 -4.75 -2.85 13.69
N THR A 27 -5.47 -3.51 14.58
CA THR A 27 -4.88 -4.27 15.70
C THR A 27 -3.98 -5.40 15.20
N ALA A 28 -4.42 -6.14 14.18
CA ALA A 28 -3.64 -7.22 13.57
C ALA A 28 -2.37 -6.69 12.88
N LEU A 29 -2.43 -5.51 12.24
CA LEU A 29 -1.27 -4.86 11.64
C LEU A 29 -0.25 -4.40 12.69
N VAL A 30 -0.70 -3.94 13.86
CA VAL A 30 0.21 -3.67 15.01
C VAL A 30 0.91 -4.95 15.45
N GLY A 31 0.20 -6.07 15.53
CA GLY A 31 0.79 -7.37 15.81
C GLY A 31 1.81 -7.81 14.75
N ALA A 32 1.50 -7.62 13.47
CA ALA A 32 2.42 -7.92 12.37
C ALA A 32 3.70 -7.06 12.43
N ALA A 33 3.57 -5.77 12.73
CA ALA A 33 4.72 -4.87 12.90
C ALA A 33 5.63 -5.30 14.06
N ARG A 34 5.06 -5.75 15.19
CA ARG A 34 5.85 -6.29 16.31
C ARG A 34 6.66 -7.53 15.92
N VAL A 35 6.05 -8.45 15.17
CA VAL A 35 6.75 -9.64 14.65
C VAL A 35 7.92 -9.23 13.76
N VAL A 36 7.76 -8.19 12.93
CA VAL A 36 8.86 -7.68 12.10
C VAL A 36 10.01 -7.16 12.97
N GLU A 37 9.73 -6.40 14.01
CA GLU A 37 10.77 -5.88 14.93
C GLU A 37 11.44 -6.99 15.74
N GLU A 38 10.69 -7.98 16.23
CA GLU A 38 11.22 -9.10 17.02
C GLU A 38 12.07 -10.08 16.18
N THR A 39 11.69 -10.31 14.93
CA THR A 39 12.33 -11.33 14.08
C THR A 39 13.35 -10.77 13.10
N GLY A 40 13.28 -9.47 12.81
CA GLY A 40 14.06 -8.83 11.75
C GLY A 40 13.62 -9.20 10.32
N GLU A 41 12.58 -10.01 10.13
CA GLU A 41 12.07 -10.40 8.81
C GLU A 41 11.25 -9.24 8.19
N ARG A 42 11.95 -8.24 7.65
CA ARG A 42 11.35 -6.99 7.17
C ARG A 42 10.67 -7.09 5.81
N ARG A 43 10.75 -8.22 5.09
CA ARG A 43 10.29 -8.38 3.68
C ARG A 43 8.87 -7.90 3.36
N TRP A 44 7.99 -7.77 4.35
CA TRP A 44 6.60 -7.28 4.19
C TRP A 44 6.29 -5.98 4.92
N GLU A 45 7.29 -5.33 5.53
CA GLU A 45 7.11 -4.10 6.30
C GLU A 45 6.47 -2.99 5.45
N ALA A 46 6.83 -2.87 4.18
CA ALA A 46 6.20 -1.92 3.26
C ALA A 46 4.70 -2.22 3.06
N GLU A 47 4.33 -3.50 2.95
CA GLU A 47 2.93 -3.89 2.76
C GLU A 47 2.10 -3.70 4.03
N ILE A 48 2.69 -3.94 5.21
CA ILE A 48 2.06 -3.64 6.50
C ILE A 48 1.76 -2.14 6.57
N CYS A 49 2.74 -1.28 6.26
CA CYS A 49 2.53 0.17 6.24
C CYS A 49 1.43 0.58 5.25
N ARG A 50 1.42 0.01 4.05
CA ARG A 50 0.40 0.31 3.04
C ARG A 50 -1.00 -0.09 3.50
N LEU A 51 -1.17 -1.30 4.04
CA LEU A 51 -2.46 -1.79 4.55
C LEU A 51 -2.95 -0.95 5.74
N THR A 52 -2.06 -0.47 6.61
CA THR A 52 -2.44 0.46 7.67
C THR A 52 -3.03 1.74 7.08
N GLY A 53 -2.40 2.29 6.03
CA GLY A 53 -2.93 3.46 5.32
C GLY A 53 -4.32 3.21 4.70
N GLU A 54 -4.53 2.06 4.06
CA GLU A 54 -5.85 1.71 3.48
C GLU A 54 -6.94 1.61 4.55
N LEU A 55 -6.67 0.93 5.68
CA LEU A 55 -7.65 0.79 6.76
C LEU A 55 -7.91 2.12 7.47
N THR A 56 -6.87 2.93 7.69
CA THR A 56 -7.01 4.29 8.22
C THR A 56 -7.86 5.17 7.29
N LEU A 57 -7.68 5.05 5.96
CA LEU A 57 -8.49 5.76 4.99
C LEU A 57 -9.94 5.27 5.00
N ALA A 58 -10.14 3.94 5.05
CA ALA A 58 -11.45 3.30 5.08
C ALA A 58 -12.24 3.63 6.36
N ARG A 59 -11.55 3.87 7.48
CA ARG A 59 -12.16 4.36 8.74
C ARG A 59 -12.91 5.68 8.56
N ARG A 60 -12.62 6.44 7.47
CA ARG A 60 -13.20 7.76 7.17
C ARG A 60 -13.10 8.74 8.34
N SER A 61 -12.08 8.56 9.19
CA SER A 61 -11.75 9.49 10.27
C SER A 61 -10.86 10.61 9.72
N GLY A 62 -11.44 11.78 9.50
CA GLY A 62 -10.70 12.97 9.05
C GLY A 62 -10.51 13.05 7.53
N ASP A 63 -9.55 13.87 7.11
CA ASP A 63 -9.30 14.23 5.70
C ASP A 63 -8.39 13.24 4.94
N GLY A 64 -7.97 12.16 5.61
CA GLY A 64 -7.06 11.14 5.07
C GLY A 64 -5.57 11.46 5.21
N THR A 65 -5.18 12.53 5.94
CA THR A 65 -3.77 12.89 6.15
C THR A 65 -2.99 11.80 6.90
N GLU A 66 -3.63 11.11 7.84
CA GLU A 66 -3.01 9.97 8.52
C GLU A 66 -2.71 8.82 7.54
N ALA A 67 -3.64 8.51 6.63
CA ALA A 67 -3.44 7.49 5.61
C ALA A 67 -2.32 7.88 4.63
N GLU A 68 -2.25 9.15 4.22
CA GLU A 68 -1.15 9.67 3.40
C GLU A 68 0.21 9.43 4.06
N GLY A 69 0.34 9.72 5.36
CA GLY A 69 1.57 9.45 6.12
C GLY A 69 1.98 7.98 6.09
N TRP A 70 1.01 7.07 6.19
CA TRP A 70 1.26 5.62 6.08
C TRP A 70 1.71 5.18 4.69
N PHE A 71 1.11 5.72 3.62
CA PHE A 71 1.55 5.42 2.26
C PHE A 71 2.95 5.97 1.97
N GLN A 72 3.28 7.16 2.48
CA GLN A 72 4.62 7.73 2.36
C GLN A 72 5.67 6.86 3.07
N ARG A 73 5.34 6.34 4.25
CA ARG A 73 6.19 5.37 4.96
C ARG A 73 6.34 4.07 4.17
N ALA A 74 5.26 3.55 3.60
CA ALA A 74 5.30 2.35 2.78
C ALA A 74 6.25 2.50 1.58
N LEU A 75 6.26 3.67 0.93
CA LEU A 75 7.19 3.98 -0.15
C LEU A 75 8.65 4.00 0.30
N ASP A 76 8.97 4.70 1.40
CA ASP A 76 10.33 4.74 1.95
C ASP A 76 10.83 3.33 2.31
N VAL A 77 9.99 2.54 2.98
CA VAL A 77 10.33 1.16 3.33
C VAL A 77 10.50 0.29 2.09
N ALA A 78 9.61 0.39 1.09
CA ALA A 78 9.72 -0.37 -0.15
C ALA A 78 11.01 -0.04 -0.92
N GLY A 79 11.39 1.25 -0.96
CA GLY A 79 12.65 1.70 -1.55
C GLY A 79 13.87 1.10 -0.85
N ARG A 80 13.91 1.15 0.50
CA ARG A 80 14.98 0.51 1.30
C ARG A 80 15.06 -1.00 1.08
N GLN A 81 13.92 -1.65 0.85
CA GLN A 81 13.84 -3.08 0.58
C GLN A 81 14.13 -3.45 -0.88
N SER A 82 14.29 -2.44 -1.77
CA SER A 82 14.34 -2.65 -3.22
C SER A 82 13.15 -3.48 -3.74
N ALA A 83 11.98 -3.33 -3.10
CA ALA A 83 10.79 -4.14 -3.35
C ALA A 83 9.87 -3.45 -4.36
N LYS A 84 10.26 -3.45 -5.65
CA LYS A 84 9.56 -2.72 -6.73
C LYS A 84 8.04 -2.92 -6.76
N CYS A 85 7.56 -4.15 -6.61
CA CYS A 85 6.11 -4.41 -6.60
C CYS A 85 5.40 -3.74 -5.42
N LEU A 86 6.02 -3.71 -4.23
CA LEU A 86 5.46 -3.04 -3.06
C LEU A 86 5.52 -1.52 -3.19
N GLU A 87 6.59 -1.01 -3.80
CA GLU A 87 6.74 0.40 -4.15
C GLU A 87 5.62 0.85 -5.09
N LEU A 88 5.33 0.09 -6.15
CA LEU A 88 4.22 0.38 -7.08
C LEU A 88 2.86 0.42 -6.37
N ARG A 89 2.59 -0.54 -5.48
CA ARG A 89 1.33 -0.61 -4.73
C ARG A 89 1.18 0.60 -3.81
N ALA A 90 2.22 0.94 -3.05
CA ALA A 90 2.21 2.11 -2.17
C ALA A 90 2.06 3.42 -2.96
N ALA A 91 2.78 3.57 -4.08
CA ALA A 91 2.66 4.72 -4.97
C ALA A 91 1.26 4.87 -5.53
N THR A 92 0.61 3.76 -5.90
CA THR A 92 -0.75 3.75 -6.44
C THR A 92 -1.75 4.22 -5.39
N SER A 93 -1.66 3.73 -4.14
CA SER A 93 -2.51 4.18 -3.04
C SER A 93 -2.35 5.68 -2.75
N LEU A 94 -1.10 6.16 -2.70
CA LEU A 94 -0.80 7.59 -2.48
C LEU A 94 -1.28 8.48 -3.65
N ALA A 95 -1.09 8.03 -4.88
CA ALA A 95 -1.56 8.74 -6.06
C ALA A 95 -3.10 8.87 -6.08
N ARG A 96 -3.84 7.87 -5.57
CA ARG A 96 -5.31 7.97 -5.46
C ARG A 96 -5.74 9.07 -4.51
N ILE A 97 -5.16 9.13 -3.31
CA ILE A 97 -5.55 10.16 -2.33
C ILE A 97 -5.17 11.57 -2.80
N TRP A 98 -4.03 11.72 -3.48
CA TRP A 98 -3.64 12.99 -4.08
C TRP A 98 -4.55 13.40 -5.24
N ARG A 99 -4.92 12.47 -6.12
CA ARG A 99 -5.91 12.71 -7.19
C ARG A 99 -7.22 13.21 -6.60
N ASP A 100 -7.73 12.55 -5.56
CA ASP A 100 -9.03 12.89 -4.93
C ASP A 100 -8.99 14.28 -4.27
N ARG A 101 -7.80 14.76 -3.93
CA ARG A 101 -7.54 16.13 -3.42
C ARG A 101 -7.18 17.14 -4.52
N GLY A 102 -7.36 16.79 -5.80
CA GLY A 102 -7.07 17.65 -6.94
C GLY A 102 -5.59 17.77 -7.31
N LYS A 103 -4.68 17.06 -6.63
CA LYS A 103 -3.23 17.05 -6.90
C LYS A 103 -2.87 16.06 -8.02
N ARG A 104 -3.52 16.21 -9.20
CA ARG A 104 -3.38 15.28 -10.33
C ARG A 104 -1.94 15.19 -10.84
N ARG A 105 -1.27 16.34 -11.00
CA ARG A 105 0.10 16.40 -11.53
C ARG A 105 1.09 15.72 -10.60
N GLU A 106 0.97 15.95 -9.30
CA GLU A 106 1.80 15.34 -8.27
C GLU A 106 1.60 13.82 -8.24
N SER A 107 0.34 13.37 -8.35
CA SER A 107 -0.01 11.93 -8.45
C SER A 107 0.67 11.27 -9.65
N ARG A 108 0.62 11.93 -10.82
CA ARG A 108 1.25 11.42 -12.04
C ARG A 108 2.77 11.42 -11.94
N ASN A 109 3.36 12.49 -11.42
CA ASN A 109 4.81 12.62 -11.25
C ASN A 109 5.38 11.57 -10.31
N LEU A 110 4.62 11.14 -9.30
CA LEU A 110 4.99 10.04 -8.43
C LEU A 110 4.88 8.69 -9.14
N LEU A 111 3.71 8.38 -9.72
CA LEU A 111 3.39 7.02 -10.17
C LEU A 111 4.03 6.66 -11.52
N ALA A 112 4.14 7.61 -12.46
CA ALA A 112 4.62 7.36 -13.81
C ALA A 112 6.06 6.79 -13.86
N PRO A 113 7.07 7.35 -13.15
CA PRO A 113 8.42 6.80 -13.20
C PRO A 113 8.50 5.39 -12.59
N ILE A 114 7.73 5.12 -11.52
CA ILE A 114 7.70 3.81 -10.86
C ILE A 114 7.09 2.77 -11.81
N TYR A 115 5.94 3.08 -12.41
CA TYR A 115 5.29 2.21 -13.41
C TYR A 115 6.20 1.96 -14.63
N GLY A 116 6.86 3.01 -15.13
CA GLY A 116 7.79 2.92 -16.27
C GLY A 116 9.04 2.09 -16.00
N GLY A 117 9.38 1.82 -14.72
CA GLY A 117 10.49 0.96 -14.32
C GLY A 117 10.20 -0.55 -14.43
N PHE A 118 8.99 -0.95 -14.79
CA PHE A 118 8.61 -2.33 -15.04
C PHE A 118 8.73 -2.70 -16.52
N THR A 119 9.33 -3.86 -16.79
CA THR A 119 9.44 -4.43 -18.15
C THR A 119 8.57 -5.67 -18.34
N GLU A 120 8.01 -6.19 -17.24
CA GLU A 120 7.21 -7.41 -17.21
C GLU A 120 6.10 -7.31 -16.15
N GLY A 121 5.21 -8.29 -16.11
CA GLY A 121 4.17 -8.35 -15.08
C GLY A 121 2.96 -7.45 -15.34
N PHE A 122 2.83 -6.82 -16.51
CA PHE A 122 1.71 -5.94 -16.88
C PHE A 122 0.32 -6.62 -16.82
N GLY A 123 0.28 -7.96 -16.74
CA GLY A 123 -0.95 -8.73 -16.52
C GLY A 123 -1.43 -8.75 -15.05
N THR A 124 -0.57 -8.41 -14.10
CA THR A 124 -0.87 -8.42 -12.66
C THR A 124 -1.86 -7.32 -12.28
N LEU A 125 -2.62 -7.55 -11.20
CA LEU A 125 -3.62 -6.59 -10.73
C LEU A 125 -2.98 -5.24 -10.39
N ASP A 126 -1.82 -5.25 -9.72
CA ASP A 126 -1.14 -4.03 -9.29
C ASP A 126 -0.74 -3.14 -10.48
N LEU A 127 -0.15 -3.71 -11.53
CA LEU A 127 0.24 -2.96 -12.73
C LEU A 127 -0.99 -2.50 -13.54
N LYS A 128 -2.06 -3.29 -13.59
CA LYS A 128 -3.32 -2.84 -14.23
C LYS A 128 -3.95 -1.67 -13.49
N GLN A 129 -3.98 -1.71 -12.16
CA GLN A 129 -4.53 -0.62 -11.35
C GLN A 129 -3.69 0.65 -11.46
N ALA A 130 -2.36 0.54 -11.46
CA ALA A 130 -1.47 1.67 -11.68
C ALA A 130 -1.66 2.30 -13.06
N LYS A 131 -1.79 1.47 -14.11
CA LYS A 131 -2.03 1.95 -15.48
C LYS A 131 -3.35 2.68 -15.61
N ALA A 132 -4.44 2.11 -15.08
CA ALA A 132 -5.75 2.74 -15.11
C ALA A 132 -5.71 4.13 -14.44
N LEU A 133 -5.06 4.24 -13.29
CA LEU A 133 -4.90 5.53 -12.60
C LEU A 133 -4.06 6.52 -13.43
N LEU A 134 -2.98 6.07 -14.07
CA LEU A 134 -2.19 6.95 -14.95
C LEU A 134 -2.99 7.47 -16.15
N ASP A 135 -3.90 6.65 -16.69
CA ASP A 135 -4.78 7.05 -17.80
C ASP A 135 -5.82 8.08 -17.33
N GLU A 136 -6.40 7.91 -16.15
CA GLU A 136 -7.29 8.90 -15.52
C GLU A 136 -6.58 10.23 -15.22
N LEU A 137 -5.30 10.18 -14.85
CA LEU A 137 -4.48 11.36 -14.53
C LEU A 137 -4.00 12.12 -15.78
N ALA A 138 -4.16 11.54 -16.98
CA ALA A 138 -3.79 12.16 -18.25
C ALA A 138 -4.93 12.97 -18.88
N GLN A 139 -6.14 12.89 -18.31
CA GLN A 139 -7.35 13.64 -18.70
C GLN A 139 -7.46 14.94 -17.89
#